data_AF-A0A7W5Q9B8-F1
#
_entry.id   AF-A0A7W5Q9B8-F1
#
_cell.length_a   1.000
_cell.length_b   1.000
_cell.length_c   1.000
_cell.angle_alpha   90.00
_cell.angle_beta   90.00
_cell.angle_gamma   90.00
#
_symmetry.space_group_name_H-M   'P 1'
#
loop_
_entity.id
_entity.type
_entity.pdbx_description
1 polymer ?
#
loop_
_entity_poly.entity_id
_entity_poly.type
_entity_poly.pdbx_seq_one_letter_code
_entity_poly.pdbx_strand_id
1 'polypeptide(L)'
;MTDSFDPRALATKLRGLRQAAKQEPTSTFSLPADLNQAMATQDALKIEEGVTSNAWKVTASPEGQPVTAPLHPYAEATSGATIAW
;
A
#
# COMPACT_ATOMS: atom_id res chain seq x y z
N MET A 1 7.10 -7.17 26.58
CA MET A 1 6.38 -6.06 25.94
C MET A 1 6.15 -6.50 24.52
N THR A 2 4.90 -6.71 24.11
CA THR A 2 4.58 -6.91 22.69
C THR A 2 4.83 -5.58 22.01
N ASP A 3 5.85 -5.52 21.16
CA ASP A 3 6.06 -4.36 20.30
C ASP A 3 4.76 -4.14 19.52
N SER A 4 4.13 -3.00 19.77
CA SER A 4 2.92 -2.61 19.05
C SER A 4 3.30 -2.37 17.59
N PHE A 5 2.59 -3.00 16.67
CA PHE A 5 2.78 -2.77 15.24
C PHE A 5 2.66 -1.27 14.93
N ASP A 6 3.63 -0.70 14.24
CA ASP A 6 3.63 0.70 13.80
C ASP A 6 3.32 0.78 12.28
N PRO A 7 2.09 1.21 11.90
CA PRO A 7 1.71 1.37 10.50
C PRO A 7 2.58 2.37 9.73
N ARG A 8 3.11 3.40 10.40
CA ARG A 8 3.93 4.45 9.75
C ARG A 8 5.32 3.91 9.43
N ALA A 9 5.93 3.16 10.34
CA ALA A 9 7.21 2.51 10.09
C ALA A 9 7.15 1.57 8.86
N LEU A 10 6.06 0.79 8.75
CA LEU A 10 5.86 -0.06 7.57
C LEU A 10 5.66 0.78 6.30
N ALA A 11 4.82 1.81 6.33
CA ALA A 11 4.60 2.72 5.19
C ALA A 11 5.89 3.37 4.70
N THR A 12 6.72 3.92 5.60
CA THR A 12 8.02 4.51 5.26
C THR A 12 8.94 3.51 4.58
N LYS A 13 9.00 2.27 5.07
CA LYS A 13 9.83 1.22 4.47
C LYS A 13 9.35 0.84 3.06
N LEU A 14 8.03 0.70 2.88
CA LEU A 14 7.44 0.42 1.57
C LEU A 14 7.70 1.54 0.56
N ARG A 15 7.56 2.81 0.98
CA ARG A 15 7.88 3.98 0.16
C ARG A 15 9.35 3.99 -0.26
N GLY A 16 10.27 3.70 0.66
CA GLY A 16 11.70 3.61 0.37
C GLY A 16 12.02 2.53 -0.68
N LEU A 17 11.41 1.34 -0.56
CA LEU A 17 11.57 0.27 -1.54
C LEU A 17 11.04 0.66 -2.92
N ARG A 18 9.88 1.31 -2.98
CA ARG A 18 9.31 1.83 -4.23
C ARG A 18 10.25 2.83 -4.91
N GLN A 19 10.77 3.81 -4.16
CA GLN A 19 11.69 4.82 -4.69
C GLN A 19 13.01 4.21 -5.18
N ALA A 20 13.48 3.15 -4.53
CA ALA A 20 14.70 2.45 -4.91
C ALA A 20 14.48 1.38 -6.00
N ALA A 21 13.24 1.15 -6.46
CA ALA A 21 12.86 0.02 -7.32
C ALA A 21 13.36 -1.34 -6.78
N LYS A 22 13.24 -1.55 -5.46
CA LYS A 22 13.68 -2.77 -4.76
C LYS A 22 12.51 -3.56 -4.20
N GLN A 23 12.77 -4.85 -3.97
CA GLN A 23 11.85 -5.77 -3.30
C GLN A 23 12.59 -6.45 -2.15
N GLU A 24 11.85 -6.82 -1.11
CA GLU A 24 12.35 -7.53 0.06
C GLU A 24 11.40 -8.67 0.41
N PRO A 25 11.89 -9.78 0.99
CA PRO A 25 11.01 -10.84 1.47
C PRO A 25 10.02 -10.32 2.51
N THR A 26 8.76 -10.76 2.43
CA THR A 26 7.69 -10.39 3.38
C THR A 26 8.06 -10.69 4.84
N SER A 27 8.88 -11.70 5.08
CA SER A 27 9.39 -12.06 6.41
C SER A 27 10.31 -10.99 7.05
N THR A 28 10.77 -10.00 6.28
CA THR A 28 11.61 -8.89 6.79
C THR A 28 10.80 -7.74 7.39
N PHE A 29 9.47 -7.84 7.37
CA PHE A 29 8.57 -6.81 7.85
C PHE A 29 7.81 -7.31 9.07
N SER A 30 7.60 -6.41 10.03
CA SER A 30 6.50 -6.58 10.98
C SER A 30 5.21 -6.48 10.19
N LEU A 31 4.39 -7.52 10.21
CA LEU A 31 3.15 -7.57 9.44
C LEU A 31 1.97 -7.07 10.28
N PRO A 32 0.97 -6.41 9.67
CA PRO A 32 -0.27 -6.07 10.37
C PRO A 32 -0.97 -7.35 10.83
N ALA A 33 -1.46 -7.35 12.06
CA ALA A 33 -2.15 -8.50 12.65
C ALA A 33 -3.60 -8.64 12.19
N ASP A 34 -4.20 -7.55 11.69
CA ASP A 34 -5.59 -7.49 11.25
C ASP A 34 -5.78 -6.50 10.10
N LEU A 35 -7.00 -6.51 9.53
CA LEU A 35 -7.37 -5.61 8.43
C LEU A 35 -7.27 -4.14 8.84
N ASN A 36 -7.56 -3.77 10.08
CA ASN A 36 -7.51 -2.37 10.52
C ASN A 36 -6.07 -1.84 10.48
N GLN A 37 -5.10 -2.62 10.94
CA GLN A 37 -3.68 -2.27 10.87
C GLN A 37 -3.17 -2.22 9.42
N ALA A 38 -3.67 -3.11 8.56
CA ALA A 38 -3.35 -3.10 7.13
C ALA A 38 -3.88 -1.82 6.46
N MET A 39 -5.14 -1.45 6.72
CA MET A 39 -5.76 -0.21 6.22
C MET A 39 -5.04 1.04 6.75
N ALA A 40 -4.68 1.05 8.03
CA ALA A 40 -3.90 2.15 8.62
C ALA A 40 -2.52 2.33 7.95
N THR A 41 -1.89 1.24 7.52
CA THR A 41 -0.64 1.29 6.76
C THR A 41 -0.86 1.88 5.37
N GLN A 42 -1.95 1.50 4.69
CA GLN A 42 -2.30 2.07 3.38
C GLN A 42 -2.59 3.57 3.47
N ASP A 43 -3.29 4.02 4.51
CA ASP A 43 -3.55 5.44 4.76
C ASP A 43 -2.27 6.22 5.07
N ALA A 44 -1.36 5.65 5.86
CA ALA A 44 -0.06 6.25 6.12
C ALA A 44 0.77 6.40 4.83
N LEU A 45 0.80 5.36 4.00
CA LEU A 45 1.51 5.40 2.71
C LEU A 45 0.92 6.45 1.77
N LYS A 46 -0.41 6.57 1.71
CA LYS A 46 -1.12 7.61 0.95
C LYS A 46 -0.64 9.01 1.34
N ILE A 47 -0.53 9.27 2.65
CA ILE A 47 -0.06 10.55 3.18
C ILE A 47 1.39 10.79 2.80
N GLU A 48 2.28 9.81 2.96
CA GLU A 48 3.71 9.96 2.64
C GLU A 48 4.00 10.15 1.15
N GLU A 49 3.18 9.54 0.27
CA GLU A 49 3.27 9.71 -1.17
C GLU A 49 2.58 10.98 -1.67
N GLY A 50 1.88 11.73 -0.79
CA GLY A 50 1.19 12.96 -1.16
C GLY A 50 0.02 12.70 -2.12
N VAL A 51 -0.62 11.54 -2.03
CA VAL A 51 -1.68 11.13 -2.96
C VAL A 51 -2.95 11.92 -2.71
N THR A 52 -3.27 12.82 -3.64
CA THR A 52 -4.50 13.63 -3.66
C THR A 52 -5.60 13.07 -4.57
N SER A 53 -5.38 11.89 -5.16
CA SER A 53 -6.32 11.27 -6.10
C SER A 53 -7.63 10.88 -5.42
N ASN A 54 -8.74 11.14 -6.12
CA ASN A 54 -10.09 10.70 -5.74
C ASN A 54 -10.48 9.36 -6.39
N ALA A 55 -9.56 8.72 -7.12
CA ALA A 55 -9.78 7.40 -7.70
C ALA A 55 -9.46 6.31 -6.66
N TRP A 56 -10.37 5.34 -6.54
CA TRP A 56 -10.28 4.26 -5.56
C TRP A 56 -10.37 2.91 -6.27
N LYS A 57 -9.55 1.96 -5.81
CA LYS A 57 -9.72 0.54 -6.11
C LYS A 57 -10.45 -0.11 -4.95
N VAL A 58 -11.50 -0.87 -5.25
CA VAL A 58 -12.23 -1.70 -4.29
C VAL A 58 -11.95 -3.15 -4.63
N THR A 59 -11.62 -3.96 -3.62
CA THR A 59 -11.40 -5.40 -3.73
C THR A 59 -11.88 -6.12 -2.47
N ALA A 60 -11.70 -7.43 -2.39
CA ALA A 60 -12.05 -8.23 -1.23
C ALA A 60 -10.80 -8.83 -0.60
N SER A 61 -10.75 -8.90 0.74
CA SER A 61 -9.76 -9.68 1.48
C SER A 61 -9.98 -11.20 1.24
N PRO A 62 -9.03 -12.06 1.62
CA PRO A 62 -9.24 -13.51 1.58
C PRO A 62 -10.51 -13.98 2.30
N GLU A 63 -10.93 -13.26 3.33
CA GLU A 63 -12.14 -13.51 4.14
C GLU A 63 -13.41 -12.87 3.54
N GLY A 64 -13.30 -12.21 2.37
CA GLY A 64 -14.42 -11.56 1.69
C GLY A 64 -14.75 -10.16 2.20
N GLN A 65 -13.92 -9.57 3.06
CA GLN A 65 -14.16 -8.21 3.57
C GLN A 65 -13.77 -7.17 2.51
N PRO A 66 -14.55 -6.10 2.29
CA PRO A 66 -14.20 -5.07 1.34
C PRO A 66 -12.94 -4.32 1.79
N VAL A 67 -11.98 -4.18 0.87
CA VAL A 67 -10.74 -3.42 1.04
C VAL A 67 -10.73 -2.31 -0.01
N THR A 68 -10.41 -1.09 0.43
CA THR A 68 -10.31 0.07 -0.46
C THR A 68 -8.90 0.64 -0.40
N ALA A 69 -8.35 1.02 -1.56
CA ALA A 69 -7.06 1.69 -1.61
C ALA A 69 -7.09 2.80 -2.66
N PRO A 70 -6.38 3.92 -2.44
CA PRO A 70 -6.19 4.93 -3.47
C PRO A 70 -5.56 4.28 -4.70
N LEU A 71 -6.12 4.58 -5.87
CA LEU A 71 -5.53 4.15 -7.13
C LEU A 71 -4.35 5.09 -7.44
N HIS A 72 -3.17 4.76 -6.90
CA HIS A 72 -1.95 5.55 -7.03
C HIS A 72 -0.72 4.69 -7.35
N PRO A 73 0.14 5.12 -8.30
CA PRO A 73 -0.10 6.19 -9.27
C PRO A 73 -1.30 5.82 -10.14
N TYR A 74 -2.15 6.81 -10.42
CA TYR A 74 -3.25 6.62 -11.34
C TYR A 74 -2.67 6.65 -12.76
N ALA A 75 -2.43 5.47 -13.31
CA ALA A 75 -2.05 5.32 -14.72
C ALA A 75 -3.33 5.10 -15.53
N GLU A 76 -3.88 6.17 -16.09
CA GLU A 76 -4.90 6.05 -17.12
C GLU A 76 -4.18 5.74 -18.45
N ALA A 77 -4.15 4.46 -18.79
CA ALA A 77 -3.68 4.00 -20.07
C ALA A 77 -4.87 3.82 -21.00
N THR A 78 -4.82 4.39 -22.20
CA THR A 78 -5.75 4.00 -23.27
C THR A 78 -5.57 2.50 -23.53
N SER A 79 -6.67 1.79 -23.84
CA SER A 79 -6.59 0.37 -24.18
C SER A 79 -5.54 0.14 -25.26
N GLY A 80 -4.57 -0.75 -24.99
CA GLY A 80 -3.45 -1.06 -25.89
C GLY A 80 -2.17 -0.23 -25.68
N ALA A 81 -2.12 0.70 -24.71
CA ALA A 81 -0.89 1.42 -24.41
C ALA A 81 0.20 0.49 -23.85
N THR A 82 1.45 0.71 -24.27
CA THR A 82 2.62 0.03 -23.70
C THR A 82 3.09 0.80 -22.46
N ILE A 83 3.09 0.15 -21.30
CA ILE A 83 3.60 0.73 -20.06
C ILE A 83 5.07 0.32 -19.93
N ALA A 84 5.98 1.30 -19.95
CA ALA A 84 7.40 1.09 -19.65
C ALA A 84 7.54 1.01 -18.13
N TRP A 85 7.68 -0.21 -17.61
CA TRP A 85 7.94 -0.47 -16.19
C TRP A 85 9.44 -0.39 -15.89
#